data_AF-A0A521EL99-F1
#
_entry.id   AF-A0A521EL99-F1
#
_cell.length_a   1.000
_cell.length_b   1.000
_cell.length_c   1.000
_cell.angle_alpha   90.00
_cell.angle_beta   90.00
_cell.angle_gamma   90.00
#
_symmetry.space_group_name_H-M   'P 1'
#
loop_
_entity.id
_entity.type
_entity.pdbx_description
1 polymer ?
#
loop_
_entity_poly.entity_id
_entity_poly.type
_entity_poly.pdbx_seq_one_letter_code
_entity_poly.pdbx_strand_id
1 'polypeptide(L)' 'MGRFAKERNDYLSSPDMIALTLGRIVALHLSRNMEVSHYHIRARLGSIIDQEPGHVPVAVSKEMAIAAMAHLNRCPG' A
#
# COMPACT_ATOMS: atom_id res chain seq x y z
N MET A 1 13.85 20.28 -11.09
CA MET A 1 12.67 19.62 -10.47
C MET A 1 12.81 18.11 -10.22
N GLY A 2 13.93 17.44 -10.55
CA GLY A 2 14.02 15.96 -10.47
C GLY A 2 14.43 15.33 -9.12
N ARG A 3 15.06 16.09 -8.21
CA ARG A 3 15.65 15.52 -6.98
C ARG A 3 14.59 15.15 -5.94
N PHE A 4 13.62 16.03 -5.69
CA PHE A 4 12.51 15.79 -4.76
C PHE A 4 11.61 14.63 -5.19
N ALA A 5 11.38 14.47 -6.50
CA ALA A 5 10.59 13.36 -7.02
C ALA A 5 11.28 12.00 -6.80
N LYS A 6 12.61 11.97 -6.96
CA LYS A 6 13.43 10.79 -6.70
C LYS A 6 13.47 10.44 -5.21
N GLU A 7 13.77 11.40 -4.34
CA GLU A 7 13.82 11.19 -2.88
C GLU A 7 12.46 10.74 -2.33
N ARG A 8 11.34 11.28 -2.85
CA ARG A 8 9.99 10.80 -2.51
C ARG A 8 9.75 9.35 -2.96
N ASN A 9 10.18 8.99 -4.16
CA ASN A 9 10.04 7.61 -4.67
C ASN A 9 10.88 6.61 -3.87
N ASP A 10 12.11 7.00 -3.52
CA ASP A 10 13.03 6.21 -2.70
C ASP A 10 12.44 5.98 -1.29
N TYR A 11 11.83 7.01 -0.69
CA TYR A 11 11.15 6.88 0.59
C TYR A 11 9.92 5.95 0.52
N LEU A 12 9.05 6.12 -0.50
CA LEU A 12 7.86 5.28 -0.68
C LEU A 12 8.21 3.81 -0.91
N SER A 13 9.36 3.55 -1.54
CA SER A 13 9.86 2.20 -1.83
C SER A 13 10.71 1.61 -0.69
N SER A 14 10.95 2.36 0.40
CA SER A 14 11.76 1.89 1.52
C SER A 14 11.07 0.75 2.29
N PRO A 15 11.82 -0.23 2.83
CA PRO A 15 11.25 -1.36 3.57
C PRO A 15 10.30 -0.94 4.69
N ASP A 16 10.65 0.10 5.45
CA ASP A 16 9.82 0.62 6.55
C ASP A 16 8.48 1.16 6.03
N MET A 17 8.51 1.86 4.90
CA MET A 17 7.31 2.43 4.32
C MET A 17 6.41 1.36 3.69
N ILE A 18 7.00 0.35 3.07
CA ILE A 18 6.27 -0.84 2.61
C ILE A 18 5.63 -1.57 3.79
N ALA A 19 6.39 -1.84 4.86
CA ALA A 19 5.90 -2.54 6.05
C ALA A 19 4.75 -1.78 6.73
N LEU A 20 4.87 -0.47 6.92
CA LEU A 20 3.80 0.35 7.48
C LEU A 20 2.54 0.32 6.60
N THR A 21 2.71 0.39 5.28
CA THR A 21 1.59 0.36 4.33
C THR A 21 0.83 -0.96 4.40
N LEU A 22 1.55 -2.09 4.35
CA LEU A 22 0.97 -3.42 4.45
C LEU A 22 0.33 -3.63 5.83
N GLY A 23 1.00 -3.23 6.92
CA GLY A 23 0.49 -3.32 8.28
C GLY A 23 -0.84 -2.59 8.46
N ARG A 24 -0.99 -1.39 7.88
CA ARG A 24 -2.27 -0.65 7.89
C ARG A 24 -3.40 -1.39 7.18
N ILE A 25 -3.11 -2.08 6.08
CA ILE A 25 -4.11 -2.86 5.34
C ILE A 25 -4.51 -4.11 6.10
N VAL A 26 -3.54 -4.81 6.70
CA VAL A 26 -3.79 -5.97 7.56
C VAL A 26 -4.62 -5.55 8.77
N ALA A 27 -4.23 -4.48 9.46
CA ALA A 27 -4.96 -3.94 10.61
C ALA A 27 -6.41 -3.58 10.24
N LEU A 28 -6.65 -2.99 9.06
CA LEU A 28 -8.01 -2.73 8.58
C LEU A 28 -8.83 -4.04 8.46
N HIS A 29 -8.27 -5.09 7.84
CA HIS A 29 -8.98 -6.36 7.69
C HIS A 29 -9.29 -6.99 9.05
N LEU A 30 -8.31 -7.01 9.96
CA LEU A 30 -8.50 -7.50 11.32
C LEU A 30 -9.59 -6.71 12.04
N SER A 31 -9.60 -5.38 11.93
CA SER A 31 -10.63 -4.52 12.57
C SER A 31 -12.05 -4.79 12.04
N ARG A 32 -12.16 -5.35 10.84
CA ARG A 32 -13.44 -5.71 10.19
C ARG A 32 -13.79 -7.20 10.31
N ASN A 33 -13.02 -7.96 11.10
CA ASN A 33 -13.12 -9.43 11.17
C ASN A 33 -13.09 -10.10 9.79
N MET A 34 -12.33 -9.51 8.86
CA MET A 34 -12.13 -10.06 7.53
C MET A 34 -10.89 -10.95 7.50
N GLU A 35 -10.94 -12.00 6.69
CA GLU A 35 -9.78 -12.85 6.44
C GLU A 35 -8.60 -12.04 5.87
N VAL A 36 -7.39 -12.35 6.33
CA VAL A 36 -6.15 -11.76 5.83
C VAL A 36 -5.40 -12.81 5.02
N SER A 37 -5.28 -12.57 3.73
CA SER A 37 -4.48 -13.39 2.82
C SER A 37 -3.71 -12.48 1.86
N HIS A 38 -2.72 -13.05 1.17
CA HIS A 38 -2.01 -12.34 0.08
C HIS A 38 -2.97 -11.79 -0.97
N TYR A 39 -4.03 -12.54 -1.29
CA TYR A 39 -5.08 -12.10 -2.21
C TYR A 39 -5.84 -10.89 -1.66
N HIS A 40 -6.31 -10.94 -0.41
CA HIS A 40 -7.07 -9.84 0.21
C HIS A 40 -6.24 -8.55 0.31
N ILE A 41 -4.96 -8.66 0.64
CA ILE A 41 -4.04 -7.51 0.70
C ILE A 41 -3.89 -6.87 -0.68
N ARG A 42 -3.64 -7.68 -1.73
CA ARG A 42 -3.50 -7.18 -3.11
C ARG A 42 -4.80 -6.57 -3.63
N ALA A 43 -5.93 -7.22 -3.41
CA ALA A 43 -7.24 -6.69 -3.79
C ALA A 43 -7.50 -5.33 -3.15
N ARG A 44 -7.16 -5.18 -1.87
CA ARG A 44 -7.33 -3.90 -1.16
C ARG A 44 -6.39 -2.82 -1.68
N LEU A 45 -5.13 -3.14 -1.93
CA LEU A 45 -4.17 -2.22 -2.56
C LEU A 45 -4.68 -1.75 -3.92
N GLY A 46 -5.17 -2.66 -4.78
CA GLY A 46 -5.78 -2.32 -6.07
C GLY A 46 -6.95 -1.36 -5.92
N SER A 47 -7.87 -1.65 -4.99
CA SER A 47 -8.99 -0.75 -4.70
C SER A 47 -8.54 0.66 -4.28
N ILE A 48 -7.44 0.82 -3.55
CA ILE A 48 -6.92 2.15 -3.17
C ILE A 48 -6.32 2.88 -4.38
N ILE A 49 -5.70 2.13 -5.30
CA ILE A 49 -5.10 2.66 -6.52
C ILE A 49 -6.19 3.18 -7.48
N ASP A 50 -7.30 2.46 -7.56
CA ASP A 50 -8.40 2.73 -8.48
C ASP A 50 -9.42 3.76 -7.94
N GLN A 51 -9.43 4.00 -6.62
CA GLN A 51 -10.32 4.99 -6.00
C GLN A 51 -9.93 6.43 -6.34
N GLU A 52 -10.95 7.26 -6.60
CA GLU A 52 -10.80 8.70 -6.68
C GLU A 52 -10.40 9.31 -5.31
N PRO A 53 -9.59 10.39 -5.31
CA PRO A 53 -9.13 11.03 -4.09
C PRO A 53 -10.31 11.56 -3.28
N GLY A 54 -10.60 10.92 -2.14
CA GLY A 54 -11.68 11.35 -1.25
C GLY A 54 -12.23 10.25 -0.33
N HIS A 55 -11.90 8.98 -0.58
CA HIS A 55 -12.50 7.87 0.16
C HIS A 55 -11.54 6.75 0.56
N VAL A 56 -10.30 7.07 0.96
CA VAL A 56 -9.39 6.04 1.48
C VAL A 56 -9.57 5.92 2.99
N PRO A 57 -10.20 4.84 3.52
CA PRO A 57 -10.52 4.70 4.95
C PRO A 57 -9.30 4.37 5.81
N VAL A 58 -8.16 4.18 5.16
CA VAL A 58 -6.87 3.85 5.76
C VAL A 58 -5.96 5.01 5.37
N ALA A 59 -5.13 5.51 6.28
CA ALA A 59 -4.13 6.54 5.99
C ALA A 59 -3.03 6.04 5.01
N VAL A 60 -3.40 5.39 3.92
CA VAL A 60 -2.55 4.84 2.87
C VAL A 60 -2.89 5.66 1.64
N SER A 61 -1.92 6.43 1.14
CA SER A 61 -2.12 7.16 -0.10
C SER A 61 -2.10 6.21 -1.31
N LYS A 62 -2.57 6.70 -2.45
CA LYS A 62 -2.46 5.98 -3.73
C LYS A 62 -1.00 5.59 -4.04
N GLU A 63 -0.05 6.49 -3.81
CA GLU A 63 1.37 6.23 -4.07
C GLU A 63 1.97 5.20 -3.13
N MET A 64 1.58 5.21 -1.85
CA MET A 64 1.95 4.15 -0.90
C MET A 64 1.42 2.79 -1.38
N ALA A 65 0.16 2.74 -1.84
CA ALA A 65 -0.45 1.52 -2.34
C ALA A 65 0.25 1.01 -3.62
N ILE A 66 0.64 1.89 -4.54
CA ILE A 66 1.40 1.54 -5.74
C ILE A 66 2.76 0.94 -5.35
N ALA A 67 3.49 1.58 -4.44
CA ALA A 67 4.81 1.10 -4.00
C ALA A 67 4.71 -0.28 -3.31
N ALA A 68 3.73 -0.45 -2.42
CA ALA A 68 3.46 -1.74 -1.76
C ALA A 68 3.06 -2.84 -2.76
N MET A 69 2.18 -2.54 -3.72
CA MET A 69 1.81 -3.48 -4.78
C MET A 69 3.04 -3.88 -5.63
N ALA A 70 3.89 -2.91 -5.99
CA ALA A 70 5.12 -3.18 -6.73
C ALA A 70 6.08 -4.08 -5.95
N HIS A 71 6.20 -3.90 -4.63
CA HIS A 71 6.98 -4.78 -3.77
C HIS A 71 6.41 -6.22 -3.76
N LEU A 72 5.10 -6.38 -3.53
CA LEU A 72 4.44 -7.69 -3.54
C LEU A 72 4.52 -8.41 -4.91
N ASN A 73 4.67 -7.67 -6.01
CA ASN A 73 4.89 -8.24 -7.34
C ASN A 73 6.32 -8.75 -7.54
N ARG A 74 7.30 -8.19 -6.83
CA ARG A 74 8.71 -8.58 -6.91
C ARG A 74 9.06 -9.73 -5.97
N CYS A 75 8.30 -9.89 -4.89
CA CYS A 75 8.45 -10.97 -3.93
C CYS A 75 7.22 -11.89 -4.02
N PRO A 76 7.21 -12.86 -4.96
CA PRO A 76 6.20 -13.91 -4.94
C PRO A 76 6.44 -14.74 -3.67
N GLY A 77 5.62 -14.51 -2.66
CA GLY A 77 5.56 -15.33 -1.45
C GLY A 77 5.09 -16.74 -1.76
#